data_AF-A0A392PE82-F1
#
_entry.id   AF-A0A392PE82-F1
#
_cell.length_a   1.000
_cell.length_b   1.000
_cell.length_c   1.000
_cell.angle_alpha   90.00
_cell.angle_beta   90.00
_cell.angle_gamma   90.00
#
_symmetry.space_group_name_H-M   'P 1'
#
loop_
_entity.id
_entity.type
_entity.pdbx_description
1 polymer ?
#
loop_
_entity_poly.entity_id
_entity_poly.type
_entity_poly.pdbx_seq_one_letter_code
_entity_poly.pdbx_strand_id
1 'polypeptide(L)'
;MKIGWDKKTGLNRRVTAWNSWEDPSSGYFSYSTKLTSNPEMVIWKGSDEFYSTGPMIGALSGGVFGLKPNPIYNHYFVYNTEEVYYMYTLKNNSVISIIVLNQTLLVRQRLIWIPESKTWRDYLNLPQDICDAYNVCGTNGKCNIDGSPFCQCLDGFKPKSPQQWNTMDWTQGCVRSGNWTCGVKSRDGFRRVAGVKLPDTTNSWINVNMTIDDCKVKCLQNCSCTAYSSLVPNEERKGCSIWFNDLKDLRLS
;
A
#
# COMPACT_ATOMS: atom_id res chain seq x y z
N MET A 1 0.72 21.44 0.04
CA MET A 1 0.81 21.08 -1.39
C MET A 1 -0.04 19.84 -1.63
N LYS A 2 -0.79 19.78 -2.74
CA LYS A 2 -1.54 18.59 -3.16
C LYS A 2 -0.62 17.68 -3.99
N ILE A 3 -0.52 16.40 -3.63
CA ILE A 3 0.18 15.37 -4.40
C ILE A 3 -0.90 14.41 -4.91
N GLY A 4 -1.09 14.37 -6.23
CA GLY A 4 -2.13 13.58 -6.88
C GLY A 4 -2.82 14.34 -8.00
N TRP A 5 -4.00 13.86 -8.36
CA TRP A 5 -4.71 14.18 -9.58
C TRP A 5 -5.74 15.28 -9.43
N ASP A 6 -5.73 16.18 -10.39
CA ASP A 6 -6.87 16.99 -10.78
C ASP A 6 -7.54 16.30 -11.97
N LYS A 7 -8.73 15.73 -11.77
CA LYS A 7 -9.42 14.93 -12.78
C LYS A 7 -10.02 15.78 -13.90
N LYS A 8 -10.33 17.06 -13.62
CA LYS A 8 -10.87 17.99 -14.61
C LYS A 8 -9.83 18.37 -15.66
N THR A 9 -8.60 18.61 -15.22
CA THR A 9 -7.49 19.01 -16.08
C THR A 9 -6.62 17.85 -16.56
N GLY A 10 -6.71 16.68 -15.90
CA GLY A 10 -5.83 15.54 -16.13
C GLY A 10 -4.43 15.69 -15.52
N LEU A 11 -4.18 16.75 -14.73
CA LEU A 11 -2.88 17.02 -14.13
C LEU A 11 -2.61 16.11 -12.94
N ASN A 12 -1.56 15.30 -13.02
CA ASN A 12 -1.01 14.57 -11.87
C ASN A 12 0.17 15.33 -11.25
N ARG A 13 -0.03 15.86 -10.04
CA ARG A 13 1.00 16.53 -9.26
C ARG A 13 1.82 15.48 -8.52
N ARG A 14 3.09 15.32 -8.90
CA ARG A 14 4.04 14.38 -8.29
C ARG A 14 5.29 15.09 -7.78
N VAL A 15 5.99 14.44 -6.87
CA VAL A 15 7.33 14.85 -6.43
C VAL A 15 8.34 13.98 -7.15
N THR A 16 9.36 14.58 -7.76
CA THR A 16 10.46 13.86 -8.42
C THR A 16 11.75 14.19 -7.70
N ALA A 17 12.60 13.18 -7.48
CA ALA A 17 13.92 13.38 -6.92
C ALA A 17 14.79 14.22 -7.84
N TRP A 18 15.78 14.91 -7.26
CA TRP A 18 16.89 15.44 -8.03
C TRP A 18 17.73 14.30 -8.62
N ASN A 19 18.43 14.58 -9.71
CA ASN A 19 19.32 13.62 -10.34
C ASN A 19 20.55 13.32 -9.46
N SER A 20 21.04 14.30 -8.70
CA SER A 20 21.99 14.06 -7.61
C SER A 20 21.88 15.17 -6.57
N TRP A 21 22.74 15.14 -5.55
CA TRP A 21 22.79 16.22 -4.56
C TRP A 21 23.25 17.55 -5.18
N GLU A 22 24.12 17.47 -6.19
CA GLU A 22 24.69 18.61 -6.91
C GLU A 22 23.91 18.99 -8.19
N ASP A 23 23.05 18.09 -8.70
CA ASP A 23 22.30 18.28 -9.94
C ASP A 23 20.77 18.25 -9.70
N PRO A 24 20.09 19.40 -9.72
CA PRO A 24 18.65 19.52 -9.48
C PRO A 24 17.78 19.10 -10.68
N SER A 25 18.38 18.62 -11.78
CA SER A 25 17.63 18.05 -12.90
C SER A 25 16.78 16.84 -12.47
N SER A 26 15.78 16.47 -13.28
CA SER A 26 14.83 15.42 -12.91
C SER A 26 15.51 14.05 -12.83
N GLY A 27 15.45 13.42 -11.66
CA GLY A 27 15.84 12.03 -11.47
C GLY A 27 14.77 11.02 -11.92
N TYR A 28 15.05 9.73 -11.71
CA TYR A 28 14.13 8.62 -12.06
C TYR A 28 13.25 8.16 -10.90
N PHE A 29 13.48 8.67 -9.68
CA PHE A 29 12.72 8.30 -8.50
C PHE A 29 11.60 9.33 -8.25
N SER A 30 10.35 8.88 -8.12
CA SER A 30 9.21 9.80 -7.96
C SER A 30 8.15 9.29 -7.00
N TYR A 31 7.39 10.20 -6.38
CA TYR A 31 6.31 9.90 -5.45
C TYR A 31 5.02 10.53 -5.95
N SER A 32 4.01 9.68 -6.19
CA SER A 32 2.74 10.10 -6.79
C SER A 32 1.58 9.20 -6.38
N THR A 33 0.37 9.57 -6.78
CA THR A 33 -0.83 8.76 -6.55
C THR A 33 -1.10 7.85 -7.74
N LYS A 34 -1.22 6.54 -7.49
CA LYS A 34 -1.72 5.54 -8.45
C LYS A 34 -3.24 5.55 -8.38
N LEU A 35 -3.90 5.88 -9.49
CA LEU A 35 -5.37 5.87 -9.57
C LEU A 35 -5.88 4.47 -9.85
N THR A 36 -6.66 3.95 -8.91
CA THR A 36 -7.41 2.70 -9.01
C THR A 36 -8.81 2.92 -8.41
N SER A 37 -9.59 1.85 -8.21
CA SER A 37 -10.86 1.94 -7.49
C SER A 37 -10.68 2.42 -6.03
N ASN A 38 -9.53 2.12 -5.43
CA ASN A 38 -9.08 2.66 -4.15
C ASN A 38 -7.62 3.11 -4.24
N PRO A 39 -7.36 4.39 -4.54
CA PRO A 39 -6.03 4.87 -4.89
C PRO A 39 -4.97 4.60 -3.82
N GLU A 40 -3.73 4.53 -4.27
CA GLU A 40 -2.55 4.27 -3.44
C GLU A 40 -1.51 5.38 -3.63
N MET A 41 -0.73 5.69 -2.60
CA MET A 41 0.45 6.50 -2.76
C MET A 41 1.63 5.59 -3.06
N VAL A 42 2.33 5.85 -4.16
CA VAL A 42 3.37 4.97 -4.69
C VAL A 42 4.66 5.75 -4.88
N ILE A 43 5.77 5.12 -4.50
CA ILE A 43 7.09 5.55 -4.91
C ILE A 43 7.51 4.69 -6.11
N TRP A 44 7.92 5.36 -7.17
CA TRP A 44 8.30 4.76 -8.45
C TRP A 44 9.80 4.85 -8.64
N LYS A 45 10.39 3.77 -9.13
CA LYS A 45 11.75 3.73 -9.64
C LYS A 45 11.68 3.56 -11.16
N GLY A 46 11.73 4.67 -11.89
CA GLY A 46 11.38 4.69 -13.32
C GLY A 46 9.90 4.34 -13.50
N SER A 47 9.62 3.25 -14.21
CA SER A 47 8.28 2.69 -14.37
C SER A 47 7.88 1.67 -13.30
N ASP A 48 8.83 1.23 -12.49
CA ASP A 48 8.60 0.13 -11.54
C ASP A 48 8.06 0.66 -10.22
N GLU A 49 7.05 -0.02 -9.68
CA GLU A 49 6.55 0.24 -8.33
C GLU A 49 7.60 -0.21 -7.33
N PHE A 50 8.17 0.74 -6.59
CA PHE A 50 9.22 0.48 -5.60
C PHE A 50 8.64 0.33 -4.19
N TYR A 51 7.57 1.06 -3.91
CA TYR A 51 6.87 1.09 -2.63
C TYR A 51 5.41 1.48 -2.86
N SER A 52 4.48 0.82 -2.17
CA SER A 52 3.08 1.28 -2.07
C SER A 52 2.67 1.47 -0.63
N THR A 53 1.87 2.49 -0.34
CA THR A 53 1.21 2.65 0.96
C THR A 53 0.13 1.60 1.21
N GLY A 54 -0.40 0.98 0.15
CA GLY A 54 -1.70 0.32 0.18
C GLY A 54 -2.86 1.30 0.00
N PRO A 55 -4.11 0.78 -0.03
CA PRO A 55 -5.31 1.56 -0.30
C PRO A 55 -5.52 2.71 0.68
N MET A 56 -5.92 3.88 0.18
CA MET A 56 -6.04 5.13 0.95
C MET A 56 -7.46 5.44 1.45
N ILE A 57 -8.49 4.87 0.82
CA ILE A 57 -9.89 5.07 1.22
C ILE A 57 -10.23 4.09 2.34
N GLY A 58 -10.75 4.64 3.45
CA GLY A 58 -11.29 3.92 4.61
C GLY A 58 -10.25 3.24 5.48
N ALA A 59 -9.17 2.70 4.91
CA ALA A 59 -8.00 2.27 5.64
C ALA A 59 -7.11 3.48 5.97
N LEU A 60 -6.83 3.69 7.26
CA LEU A 60 -5.58 4.35 7.64
C LEU A 60 -4.48 3.40 7.18
N SER A 61 -3.88 3.64 6.01
CA SER A 61 -2.93 2.70 5.43
C SER A 61 -1.84 2.37 6.45
N GLY A 62 -1.86 1.11 6.91
CA GLY A 62 -1.06 0.63 8.04
C GLY A 62 0.45 0.78 7.82
N GLY A 63 0.90 1.02 6.59
CA GLY A 63 2.29 1.21 6.24
C GLY A 63 2.89 2.60 6.55
N VAL A 64 2.10 3.70 6.52
CA VAL A 64 2.68 5.08 6.64
C VAL A 64 1.98 5.97 7.64
N PHE A 65 0.66 5.92 7.71
CA PHE A 65 -0.08 6.93 8.49
C PHE A 65 -0.33 6.52 9.93
N GLY A 66 0.02 5.27 10.27
CA GLY A 66 -0.14 4.72 11.60
C GLY A 66 -1.62 4.69 12.05
N LEU A 67 -1.89 3.92 13.10
CA LEU A 67 -3.23 3.90 13.71
C LEU A 67 -3.42 5.01 14.74
N LYS A 68 -2.33 5.73 15.08
CA LYS A 68 -2.31 6.78 16.10
C LYS A 68 -2.16 8.15 15.47
N PRO A 69 -2.89 9.17 15.94
CA PRO A 69 -2.71 10.54 15.48
C PRO A 69 -1.26 11.00 15.62
N ASN A 70 -0.70 11.55 14.55
CA ASN A 70 0.65 12.09 14.59
C ASN A 70 0.66 13.44 15.36
N PRO A 71 1.59 13.69 16.28
CA PRO A 71 1.62 14.94 17.05
C PRO A 71 2.11 16.15 16.24
N ILE A 72 2.74 15.94 15.09
CA ILE A 72 3.45 16.97 14.32
C ILE A 72 2.60 17.48 13.15
N TYR A 73 1.92 16.58 12.44
CA TYR A 73 1.14 16.90 11.26
C TYR A 73 -0.19 16.15 11.20
N ASN A 74 -1.14 16.70 10.45
CA ASN A 74 -2.34 16.01 10.02
C ASN A 74 -2.17 15.53 8.58
N HIS A 75 -2.78 14.39 8.26
CA HIS A 75 -2.86 13.89 6.89
C HIS A 75 -4.28 14.00 6.37
N TYR A 76 -4.38 14.31 5.09
CA TYR A 76 -5.64 14.35 4.38
C TYR A 76 -5.47 13.59 3.07
N PHE A 77 -6.40 12.69 2.83
CA PHE A 77 -6.58 12.09 1.52
C PHE A 77 -7.96 12.47 1.01
N VAL A 78 -7.98 13.19 -0.10
CA VAL A 78 -9.21 13.62 -0.76
C VAL A 78 -9.45 12.69 -1.93
N TYR A 79 -10.66 12.14 -2.01
CA TYR A 79 -11.10 11.30 -3.12
C TYR A 79 -12.54 11.68 -3.48
N ASN A 80 -12.72 12.39 -4.59
CA ASN A 80 -14.02 12.74 -5.12
C ASN A 80 -14.01 12.75 -6.65
N THR A 81 -15.10 13.23 -7.27
CA THR A 81 -15.26 13.31 -8.73
C THR A 81 -14.32 14.30 -9.41
N GLU A 82 -13.80 15.28 -8.68
CA GLU A 82 -12.98 16.37 -9.22
C GLU A 82 -11.49 16.19 -8.99
N GLU A 83 -11.09 15.73 -7.81
CA GLU A 83 -9.69 15.62 -7.41
C GLU A 83 -9.44 14.36 -6.57
N VAL A 84 -8.22 13.84 -6.67
CA VAL A 84 -7.71 12.74 -5.84
C VAL A 84 -6.30 13.07 -5.40
N TYR A 85 -6.10 13.43 -4.13
CA TYR A 85 -4.77 13.83 -3.68
C TYR A 85 -4.53 13.55 -2.21
N TYR A 86 -3.25 13.37 -1.90
CA TYR A 86 -2.70 13.43 -0.57
C TYR A 86 -2.20 14.85 -0.26
N MET A 87 -2.42 15.29 0.98
CA MET A 87 -1.85 16.51 1.54
C MET A 87 -1.57 16.30 3.03
N TYR A 88 -0.65 17.09 3.58
CA TYR A 88 -0.49 17.23 5.02
C TYR A 88 -0.51 18.69 5.43
N THR A 89 -0.90 18.95 6.68
CA THR A 89 -0.76 20.24 7.34
C THR A 89 0.01 20.06 8.63
N LEU A 90 0.77 21.07 9.06
CA LEU A 90 1.46 21.04 10.35
C LEU A 90 0.49 21.49 11.44
N LYS A 91 0.56 20.86 12.61
CA LYS A 91 -0.29 21.23 13.76
C LYS A 91 0.18 22.51 14.43
N ASN A 92 1.49 22.76 14.40
CA ASN A 92 2.12 23.96 14.92
C ASN A 92 2.80 24.70 13.77
N ASN A 93 2.44 25.97 13.57
CA ASN A 93 2.96 26.81 12.48
C ASN A 93 4.45 27.13 12.62
N SER A 94 5.03 27.01 13.81
CA SER A 94 6.47 27.22 14.04
C SER A 94 7.31 26.02 13.63
N VAL A 95 6.70 24.85 13.43
CA VAL A 95 7.42 23.66 12.93
C VAL A 95 7.61 23.80 11.43
N ILE A 96 8.77 23.39 10.93
CA ILE A 96 9.02 23.26 9.49
C ILE A 96 9.26 21.78 9.19
N SER A 97 8.47 21.22 8.29
CA SER A 97 8.63 19.84 7.82
C SER A 97 8.45 19.74 6.31
N ILE A 98 9.38 19.02 5.68
CA ILE A 98 9.40 18.79 4.24
C ILE A 98 9.45 17.29 3.95
N ILE A 99 8.96 16.90 2.78
CA ILE A 99 9.14 15.56 2.21
C ILE A 99 10.12 15.70 1.04
N VAL A 100 11.18 14.91 1.05
CA VAL A 100 12.22 14.90 0.04
C VAL A 100 12.42 13.48 -0.47
N LEU A 101 12.71 13.34 -1.76
CA LEU A 101 13.11 12.08 -2.37
C LEU A 101 14.61 12.08 -2.60
N ASN A 102 15.28 11.02 -2.15
CA ASN A 102 16.69 10.79 -2.41
C ASN A 102 16.81 9.55 -3.29
N GLN A 103 17.17 9.75 -4.56
CA GLN A 103 17.28 8.62 -5.50
C GLN A 103 18.55 7.79 -5.32
N THR A 104 19.63 8.37 -4.78
CA THR A 104 20.87 7.64 -4.49
C THR A 104 20.65 6.61 -3.39
N LEU A 105 19.94 7.00 -2.34
CA LEU A 105 19.58 6.13 -1.23
C LEU A 105 18.28 5.35 -1.45
N LEU A 106 17.54 5.66 -2.53
CA LEU A 106 16.21 5.11 -2.83
C LEU A 106 15.22 5.23 -1.66
N VAL A 107 15.18 6.41 -1.04
CA VAL A 107 14.29 6.68 0.10
C VAL A 107 13.48 7.96 -0.09
N ARG A 108 12.26 7.94 0.44
CA ARG A 108 11.49 9.14 0.70
C ARG A 108 11.65 9.53 2.17
N GLN A 109 12.26 10.67 2.42
CA GLN A 109 12.50 11.18 3.76
C GLN A 109 11.45 12.24 4.10
N ARG A 110 10.94 12.21 5.33
CA ARG A 110 10.33 13.36 5.96
C ARG A 110 11.33 13.97 6.91
N LEU A 111 11.68 15.22 6.67
CA LEU A 111 12.61 15.98 7.48
C LEU A 111 11.85 16.97 8.36
N ILE A 112 12.39 17.23 9.55
CA ILE A 112 11.92 18.26 10.48
C ILE A 112 13.09 19.18 10.81
N TRP A 113 12.88 20.49 10.70
CA TRP A 113 13.88 21.48 11.05
C TRP A 113 13.94 21.65 12.57
N ILE A 114 15.15 21.59 13.13
CA ILE A 114 15.40 21.83 14.55
C ILE A 114 16.07 23.20 14.69
N PRO A 115 15.37 24.23 15.21
CA PRO A 115 15.89 25.59 15.29
C PRO A 115 17.15 25.71 16.16
N GLU A 116 17.23 24.96 17.25
CA GLU A 116 18.31 25.06 18.24
C GLU A 116 19.65 24.62 17.65
N SER A 117 19.65 23.51 16.90
CA SER A 117 20.85 22.98 16.25
C SER A 117 21.03 23.48 14.81
N LYS A 118 20.04 24.16 14.24
CA LYS A 118 20.01 24.59 12.83
C LYS A 118 20.26 23.44 11.85
N THR A 119 19.62 22.30 12.11
CA THR A 119 19.77 21.09 11.29
C THR A 119 18.43 20.46 10.95
N TRP A 120 18.36 19.80 9.80
CA TRP A 120 17.28 18.87 9.50
C TRP A 120 17.48 17.54 10.23
N ARG A 121 16.42 17.01 10.83
CA ARG A 121 16.38 15.65 11.39
C ARG A 121 15.46 14.77 10.57
N ASP A 122 15.92 13.55 10.30
CA ASP A 122 15.09 12.49 9.73
C ASP A 122 14.01 12.09 10.73
N TYR A 123 12.75 12.24 10.32
CA TYR A 123 11.58 11.84 11.10
C TYR A 123 11.01 10.50 10.64
N LEU A 124 10.92 10.29 9.32
CA LEU A 124 10.36 9.08 8.74
C LEU A 124 11.00 8.82 7.37
N ASN A 125 11.46 7.60 7.15
CA ASN A 125 11.96 7.12 5.87
C ASN A 125 10.99 6.08 5.30
N LEU A 126 10.79 6.09 3.99
CA LEU A 126 10.08 5.03 3.27
C LEU A 126 10.95 4.52 2.12
N PRO A 127 11.08 3.19 1.95
CA PRO A 127 10.58 2.12 2.82
C PRO A 127 11.25 2.13 4.22
N GLN A 128 10.57 1.62 5.26
CA GLN A 128 11.13 1.54 6.63
C GLN A 128 11.89 0.23 6.87
N ASP A 129 11.40 -0.85 6.25
CA ASP A 129 11.93 -2.20 6.39
C ASP A 129 11.87 -2.94 5.04
N ILE A 130 12.36 -4.18 5.00
CA ILE A 130 12.36 -4.98 3.77
C ILE A 130 10.95 -5.37 3.29
N CYS A 131 9.97 -5.46 4.20
CA CYS A 131 8.57 -5.78 3.87
C CYS A 131 7.79 -4.58 3.29
N ASP A 132 8.35 -3.38 3.36
CA ASP A 132 7.80 -2.19 2.70
C ASP A 132 8.13 -2.12 1.22
N ALA A 133 9.21 -2.78 0.77
CA ALA A 133 9.51 -2.85 -0.65
C ALA A 133 8.38 -3.57 -1.38
N TYR A 134 8.01 -3.05 -2.56
CA TYR A 134 6.83 -3.51 -3.26
C TYR A 134 6.92 -5.01 -3.63
N ASN A 135 5.93 -5.78 -3.19
CA ASN A 135 5.67 -7.15 -3.61
C ASN A 135 6.85 -8.14 -3.45
N VAL A 136 7.67 -7.99 -2.41
CA VAL A 136 8.85 -8.84 -2.15
C VAL A 136 8.53 -10.33 -2.07
N CYS A 137 7.37 -10.70 -1.54
CA CYS A 137 6.98 -12.11 -1.36
C CYS A 137 6.21 -12.72 -2.54
N GLY A 138 6.10 -11.99 -3.65
CA GLY A 138 5.36 -12.43 -4.83
C GLY A 138 3.84 -12.55 -4.60
N THR A 139 3.15 -13.10 -5.60
CA THR A 139 1.69 -13.27 -5.55
C THR A 139 1.25 -14.25 -4.46
N ASN A 140 0.16 -13.94 -3.75
CA ASN A 140 -0.40 -14.74 -2.65
C ASN A 140 0.59 -15.10 -1.53
N GLY A 141 1.73 -14.41 -1.48
CA GLY A 141 2.67 -14.41 -0.37
C GLY A 141 2.43 -13.19 0.52
N LYS A 142 2.77 -13.32 1.81
CA LYS A 142 2.75 -12.24 2.79
C LYS A 142 4.14 -12.06 3.39
N CYS A 143 4.55 -10.81 3.58
CA CYS A 143 5.77 -10.46 4.29
C CYS A 143 5.48 -10.26 5.78
N ASN A 144 6.20 -10.97 6.65
CA ASN A 144 6.17 -10.81 8.09
C ASN A 144 7.59 -10.52 8.57
N ILE A 145 7.85 -9.29 9.00
CA ILE A 145 9.19 -8.85 9.40
C ILE A 145 9.75 -9.63 10.60
N ASP A 146 8.86 -10.13 11.46
CA ASP A 146 9.23 -10.96 12.62
C ASP A 146 9.41 -12.44 12.25
N GLY A 147 9.12 -12.81 11.00
CA GLY A 147 9.22 -14.18 10.50
C GLY A 147 10.64 -14.55 10.03
N SER A 148 10.98 -15.84 10.15
CA SER A 148 12.18 -16.43 9.54
C SER A 148 11.82 -17.76 8.86
N PRO A 149 11.67 -17.80 7.51
CA PRO A 149 11.81 -16.67 6.58
C PRO A 149 10.68 -15.63 6.72
N PHE A 150 10.97 -14.38 6.34
CA PHE A 150 10.00 -13.29 6.41
C PHE A 150 8.90 -13.40 5.36
N CYS A 151 9.15 -14.08 4.23
CA CYS A 151 8.10 -14.40 3.26
C CYS A 151 7.44 -15.75 3.56
N GLN A 152 6.12 -15.73 3.62
CA GLN A 152 5.29 -16.91 3.88
C GLN A 152 4.12 -16.93 2.90
N CYS A 153 3.71 -18.10 2.42
CA CYS A 153 2.47 -18.21 1.66
C CYS A 153 1.25 -17.92 2.55
N LEU A 154 0.18 -17.43 1.95
CA LEU A 154 -1.13 -17.40 2.61
C LEU A 154 -1.57 -18.84 2.96
N ASP A 155 -2.38 -18.95 4.00
CA ASP A 155 -2.95 -20.23 4.41
C ASP A 155 -3.75 -20.87 3.26
N GLY A 156 -3.47 -22.13 2.95
CA GLY A 156 -4.06 -22.84 1.81
C GLY A 156 -3.31 -22.64 0.48
N PHE A 157 -2.18 -21.93 0.51
CA PHE A 157 -1.26 -21.78 -0.61
C PHE A 157 0.10 -22.43 -0.30
N LYS A 158 0.83 -22.78 -1.35
CA LYS A 158 2.19 -23.32 -1.32
C LYS A 158 3.08 -22.60 -2.33
N PRO A 159 4.40 -22.61 -2.16
CA PRO A 159 5.32 -21.99 -3.12
C PRO A 159 5.10 -22.55 -4.52
N LYS A 160 5.05 -21.67 -5.52
CA LYS A 160 4.96 -22.09 -6.93
C LYS A 160 6.21 -22.88 -7.35
N SER A 161 7.38 -22.45 -6.88
CA SER A 161 8.66 -23.12 -7.05
C SER A 161 9.31 -23.35 -5.69
N PRO A 162 9.20 -24.56 -5.11
CA PRO A 162 9.82 -24.87 -3.82
C PRO A 162 11.35 -24.71 -3.83
N GLN A 163 12.01 -24.96 -4.96
CA GLN A 163 13.46 -24.81 -5.08
C GLN A 163 13.89 -23.35 -4.92
N GLN A 164 13.25 -22.42 -5.66
CA GLN A 164 13.53 -20.99 -5.56
C GLN A 164 13.14 -20.42 -4.19
N TRP A 165 12.00 -20.86 -3.66
CA TRP A 165 11.52 -20.42 -2.35
C TRP A 165 12.51 -20.74 -1.23
N ASN A 166 13.14 -21.91 -1.28
CA ASN A 166 14.14 -22.35 -0.31
C ASN A 166 15.51 -21.66 -0.48
N THR A 167 15.73 -20.96 -1.60
CA THR A 167 16.92 -20.12 -1.85
C THR A 167 16.62 -18.63 -1.70
N MET A 168 15.52 -18.27 -1.03
CA MET A 168 15.09 -16.88 -0.79
C MET A 168 14.66 -16.11 -2.06
N ASP A 169 14.35 -16.82 -3.15
CA ASP A 169 13.71 -16.23 -4.32
C ASP A 169 12.20 -16.49 -4.25
N TRP A 170 11.47 -15.48 -3.79
CA TRP A 170 10.01 -15.50 -3.62
C TRP A 170 9.26 -14.89 -4.81
N THR A 171 9.95 -14.51 -5.89
CA THR A 171 9.37 -13.74 -7.01
C THR A 171 8.21 -14.45 -7.71
N GLN A 172 8.25 -15.79 -7.76
CA GLN A 172 7.19 -16.63 -8.33
C GLN A 172 5.93 -16.73 -7.45
N GLY A 173 5.99 -16.27 -6.20
CA GLY A 173 4.89 -16.29 -5.26
C GLY A 173 4.38 -17.69 -4.92
N CYS A 174 3.10 -17.75 -4.58
CA CYS A 174 2.41 -18.92 -4.08
C CYS A 174 1.16 -19.24 -4.92
N VAL A 175 0.87 -20.53 -5.03
CA VAL A 175 -0.31 -21.08 -5.72
C VAL A 175 -1.14 -21.89 -4.73
N ARG A 176 -2.43 -22.10 -5.02
CA ARG A 176 -3.30 -22.92 -4.15
C ARG A 176 -2.70 -24.32 -3.94
N SER A 177 -2.75 -24.82 -2.72
CA SER A 177 -2.08 -26.08 -2.36
C SER A 177 -2.70 -27.32 -3.00
N GLY A 178 -4.00 -27.29 -3.29
CA GLY A 178 -4.75 -28.37 -3.94
C GLY A 178 -5.66 -27.87 -5.06
N ASN A 179 -6.23 -28.82 -5.80
CA ASN A 179 -7.20 -28.51 -6.86
C ASN A 179 -8.44 -27.85 -6.24
N TRP A 180 -8.73 -26.63 -6.68
CA TRP A 180 -9.87 -25.85 -6.21
C TRP A 180 -10.80 -25.55 -7.38
N THR A 181 -12.09 -25.77 -7.18
CA THR A 181 -13.15 -25.46 -8.14
C THR A 181 -14.14 -24.54 -7.45
N CYS A 182 -14.33 -23.36 -8.00
CA CYS A 182 -15.31 -22.39 -7.52
C CYS A 182 -16.75 -22.89 -7.67
N GLY A 183 -17.64 -22.45 -6.79
CA GLY A 183 -19.07 -22.70 -6.85
C GLY A 183 -19.48 -24.07 -6.30
N VAL A 184 -18.52 -24.81 -5.72
CA VAL A 184 -18.80 -26.08 -5.07
C VAL A 184 -19.29 -25.79 -3.65
N LYS A 185 -20.59 -25.99 -3.41
CA LYS A 185 -21.22 -25.84 -2.09
C LYS A 185 -20.39 -26.55 -1.02
N SER A 186 -20.13 -25.85 0.08
CA SER A 186 -19.36 -26.33 1.25
C SER A 186 -17.85 -26.54 1.05
N ARG A 187 -17.27 -26.19 -0.11
CA ARG A 187 -15.81 -26.17 -0.31
C ARG A 187 -15.21 -24.77 -0.39
N ASP A 188 -16.00 -23.78 -0.79
CA ASP A 188 -15.57 -22.39 -0.84
C ASP A 188 -15.71 -21.71 0.51
N GLY A 189 -14.70 -20.95 0.88
CA GLY A 189 -14.66 -20.23 2.14
C GLY A 189 -13.47 -19.28 2.20
N PHE A 190 -13.44 -18.48 3.25
CA PHE A 190 -12.39 -17.49 3.48
C PHE A 190 -11.76 -17.72 4.84
N ARG A 191 -10.45 -17.46 4.89
CA ARG A 191 -9.70 -17.40 6.15
C ARG A 191 -9.39 -15.95 6.45
N ARG A 192 -9.74 -15.52 7.66
CA ARG A 192 -9.46 -14.16 8.12
C ARG A 192 -7.95 -14.00 8.34
N VAL A 193 -7.39 -12.92 7.80
CA VAL A 193 -6.04 -12.46 8.08
C VAL A 193 -6.16 -11.12 8.80
N ALA A 194 -5.54 -11.00 9.98
CA ALA A 194 -5.55 -9.78 10.78
C ALA A 194 -4.17 -9.12 10.77
N GLY A 195 -4.11 -7.82 11.10
CA GLY A 195 -2.85 -7.06 11.15
C GLY A 195 -2.14 -7.07 9.79
N VAL A 196 -2.82 -6.64 8.74
CA VAL A 196 -2.30 -6.73 7.37
C VAL A 196 -2.40 -5.39 6.66
N LYS A 197 -1.34 -4.98 5.96
CA LYS A 197 -1.44 -4.00 4.87
C LYS A 197 -2.23 -4.65 3.75
N LEU A 198 -3.35 -4.04 3.38
CA LEU A 198 -4.21 -4.55 2.31
C LEU A 198 -3.45 -4.63 0.96
N PRO A 199 -3.78 -5.61 0.11
CA PRO A 199 -3.06 -5.83 -1.14
C PRO A 199 -3.26 -4.72 -2.17
N ASP A 200 -2.38 -4.70 -3.17
CA ASP A 200 -2.45 -3.82 -4.35
C ASP A 200 -3.87 -3.75 -4.96
N THR A 201 -4.26 -2.56 -5.37
CA THR A 201 -5.65 -2.24 -5.75
C THR A 201 -5.90 -2.22 -7.26
N THR A 202 -4.94 -2.67 -8.08
CA THR A 202 -5.08 -2.69 -9.54
C THR A 202 -6.28 -3.52 -9.98
N ASN A 203 -6.46 -4.69 -9.36
CA ASN A 203 -7.57 -5.61 -9.63
C ASN A 203 -8.54 -5.65 -8.44
N SER A 204 -9.03 -4.49 -8.02
CA SER A 204 -9.98 -4.40 -6.91
C SER A 204 -11.21 -3.55 -7.24
N TRP A 205 -12.24 -3.74 -6.45
CA TRP A 205 -13.49 -3.00 -6.49
C TRP A 205 -13.90 -2.57 -5.09
N ILE A 206 -14.51 -1.39 -4.96
CA ILE A 206 -15.02 -0.89 -3.69
C ILE A 206 -16.49 -0.49 -3.78
N ASN A 207 -17.19 -0.60 -2.66
CA ASN A 207 -18.53 -0.03 -2.48
C ASN A 207 -18.74 0.40 -1.03
N VAL A 208 -18.95 1.69 -0.83
CA VAL A 208 -19.09 2.31 0.49
C VAL A 208 -20.40 1.97 1.22
N ASN A 209 -21.42 1.51 0.49
CA ASN A 209 -22.77 1.25 1.02
C ASN A 209 -22.99 -0.22 1.42
N MET A 210 -22.05 -1.11 1.09
CA MET A 210 -22.17 -2.54 1.41
C MET A 210 -21.62 -2.86 2.79
N THR A 211 -22.26 -3.83 3.46
CA THR A 211 -21.73 -4.43 4.69
C THR A 211 -20.64 -5.46 4.37
N ILE A 212 -19.91 -5.88 5.40
CA ILE A 212 -18.91 -6.95 5.26
C ILE A 212 -19.54 -8.30 4.85
N ASP A 213 -20.77 -8.57 5.27
CA ASP A 213 -21.51 -9.79 4.91
C ASP A 213 -21.96 -9.76 3.45
N ASP A 214 -22.45 -8.61 2.97
CA ASP A 214 -22.75 -8.41 1.55
C ASP A 214 -21.49 -8.59 0.70
N CYS A 215 -20.34 -8.10 1.20
CA CYS A 215 -19.04 -8.22 0.56
C CYS A 215 -18.64 -9.70 0.39
N LYS A 216 -18.82 -10.50 1.45
CA LYS A 216 -18.58 -11.94 1.44
C LYS A 216 -19.49 -12.65 0.43
N VAL A 217 -20.80 -12.37 0.46
CA VAL A 217 -21.77 -12.98 -0.47
C VAL A 217 -21.41 -12.65 -1.92
N LYS A 218 -21.10 -11.39 -2.20
CA LYS A 218 -20.73 -10.93 -3.54
C LYS A 218 -19.43 -11.58 -4.03
N CYS A 219 -18.45 -11.73 -3.14
CA CYS A 219 -17.20 -12.42 -3.46
C CYS A 219 -17.44 -13.91 -3.76
N LEU A 220 -18.26 -14.61 -2.98
CA LEU A 220 -18.61 -16.02 -3.23
C LEU A 220 -19.33 -16.25 -4.57
N GLN A 221 -20.07 -15.26 -5.06
CA GLN A 221 -20.76 -15.32 -6.35
C GLN A 221 -19.82 -15.09 -7.55
N ASN A 222 -18.57 -14.69 -7.31
CA ASN A 222 -17.60 -14.41 -8.36
C ASN A 222 -16.34 -15.26 -8.20
N CYS A 223 -16.13 -16.21 -9.10
CA CYS A 223 -15.00 -17.13 -9.05
C CYS A 223 -13.62 -16.51 -9.23
N SER A 224 -13.56 -15.28 -9.75
CA SER A 224 -12.31 -14.52 -9.82
C SER A 224 -12.00 -13.82 -8.49
N CYS A 225 -12.96 -13.73 -7.57
CA CYS A 225 -12.74 -13.09 -6.27
C CYS A 225 -11.83 -13.94 -5.39
N THR A 226 -10.83 -13.30 -4.78
CA THR A 226 -9.83 -13.98 -3.94
C THR A 226 -9.79 -13.46 -2.52
N ALA A 227 -10.11 -12.19 -2.30
CA ALA A 227 -10.19 -11.60 -0.98
C ALA A 227 -11.22 -10.49 -0.91
N TYR A 228 -11.66 -10.19 0.31
CA TYR A 228 -12.46 -9.03 0.60
C TYR A 228 -12.12 -8.48 1.99
N SER A 229 -12.43 -7.21 2.23
CA SER A 229 -12.27 -6.56 3.53
C SER A 229 -13.35 -5.51 3.75
N SER A 230 -13.51 -5.08 5.00
CA SER A 230 -14.19 -3.80 5.26
C SER A 230 -13.34 -2.68 4.68
N LEU A 231 -13.98 -1.64 4.16
CA LEU A 231 -13.29 -0.44 3.70
C LEU A 231 -12.74 0.35 4.89
N VAL A 232 -13.48 0.43 6.00
CA VAL A 232 -13.06 1.08 7.25
C VAL A 232 -12.72 0.04 8.33
N PRO A 233 -11.49 0.05 8.87
CA PRO A 233 -11.11 -0.85 9.97
C PRO A 233 -12.03 -0.69 11.18
N ASN A 234 -12.38 -1.81 11.82
CA ASN A 234 -13.20 -1.88 13.04
C ASN A 234 -14.64 -1.34 12.90
N GLU A 235 -15.15 -1.14 11.68
CA GLU A 235 -16.54 -0.77 11.43
C GLU A 235 -17.19 -1.72 10.42
N GLU A 236 -18.02 -2.64 10.88
CA GLU A 236 -18.66 -3.69 10.07
C GLU A 236 -19.67 -3.15 9.03
N ARG A 237 -20.13 -1.91 9.20
CA ARG A 237 -21.16 -1.26 8.38
C ARG A 237 -20.65 -0.17 7.43
N LYS A 238 -19.34 -0.02 7.26
CA LYS A 238 -18.79 1.06 6.41
C LYS A 238 -17.89 0.53 5.30
N GLY A 239 -18.54 -0.05 4.31
CA GLY A 239 -17.99 -0.28 2.98
C GLY A 239 -17.28 -1.62 2.80
N CYS A 240 -17.15 -1.99 1.54
CA CYS A 240 -16.64 -3.26 1.05
C CYS A 240 -15.50 -2.98 0.08
N SER A 241 -14.40 -3.73 0.22
CA SER A 241 -13.36 -3.83 -0.80
C SER A 241 -13.20 -5.30 -1.20
N ILE A 242 -13.13 -5.56 -2.51
CA ILE A 242 -13.02 -6.89 -3.10
C ILE A 242 -11.81 -6.90 -4.03
N TRP A 243 -10.98 -7.93 -3.93
CA TRP A 243 -9.86 -8.18 -4.85
C TRP A 243 -10.16 -9.38 -5.74
N PHE A 244 -9.65 -9.31 -6.96
CA PHE A 244 -9.77 -10.36 -7.96
C PHE A 244 -8.40 -10.90 -8.36
N ASN A 245 -8.35 -12.20 -8.63
CA ASN A 245 -7.13 -12.94 -8.99
C ASN A 245 -6.06 -12.87 -7.88
N ASP A 246 -4.80 -13.08 -8.24
CA ASP A 246 -3.71 -13.12 -7.29
C ASP A 246 -3.54 -11.81 -6.50
N LEU A 247 -3.36 -11.95 -5.18
CA LEU A 247 -3.09 -10.83 -4.28
C LEU A 247 -1.60 -10.49 -4.34
N LYS A 248 -1.27 -9.19 -4.30
CA LYS A 248 0.12 -8.69 -4.34
C LYS A 248 0.38 -7.72 -3.21
N ASP A 249 1.66 -7.58 -2.86
CA ASP A 249 2.14 -6.55 -1.94
C ASP A 249 1.53 -6.60 -0.52
N LEU A 250 1.31 -7.83 -0.03
CA LEU A 250 0.83 -8.08 1.33
C LEU A 250 1.98 -8.06 2.34
N ARG A 251 1.81 -7.31 3.43
CA ARG A 251 2.64 -7.42 4.64
C ARG A 251 1.78 -7.53 5.90
N LEU A 252 2.26 -8.25 6.89
CA LEU A 252 1.74 -8.19 8.24
C LEU A 252 2.27 -6.93 8.95
N SER A 253 1.49 -6.42 9.90
CA SER A 253 1.72 -5.19 10.67
C SER A 253 1.46 -5.42 12.15
#